data_AF-A0A7J6S472-F1
#
_entry.id   AF-A0A7J6S472-F1
#
_cell.length_a   1.000
_cell.length_b   1.000
_cell.length_c   1.000
_cell.angle_alpha   90.00
_cell.angle_beta   90.00
_cell.angle_gamma   90.00
#
_symmetry.space_group_name_H-M   'P 1'
#
loop_
_entity.id
_entity.type
_entity.pdbx_description
1 polymer ?
#
loop_
_entity_poly.entity_id
_entity_poly.type
_entity_poly.pdbx_seq_one_letter_code
_entity_poly.pdbx_strand_id
1 'polypeptide(L)'
;MEDSRLISLHDHLSEGMSRRGRRGGLGRVKGTPGTTAVLRTKRFEDQHMPDNRLYRGFVRGGVLGKRRLDRIIEDVLDKQEGKKMPWKALRRECVKQWRIENMADERTDQHVGDLVLTTIPATYLSKKSNLVSKK
;
A
#
# COMPACT_ATOMS: atom_id res chain seq x y z
N MET A 1 -1.27 -50.45 -27.80
CA MET A 1 -0.62 -49.39 -28.61
C MET A 1 -0.55 -48.04 -27.89
N GLU A 2 -1.37 -47.81 -26.85
CA GLU A 2 -1.33 -46.57 -26.06
C GLU A 2 -0.21 -46.57 -25.02
N ASP A 3 0.10 -47.74 -24.44
CA ASP A 3 1.16 -47.88 -23.43
C ASP A 3 2.55 -47.54 -23.97
N SER A 4 2.83 -47.86 -25.24
CA SER A 4 4.11 -47.51 -25.88
C SER A 4 4.27 -46.00 -26.09
N ARG A 5 3.17 -45.26 -26.29
CA ARG A 5 3.18 -43.80 -26.36
C ARG A 5 3.34 -43.16 -24.98
N LEU A 6 2.77 -43.78 -23.95
CA LEU A 6 2.92 -43.31 -22.56
C LEU A 6 4.36 -43.52 -22.06
N ILE A 7 4.98 -44.65 -22.40
CA ILE A 7 6.38 -44.93 -22.05
C ILE A 7 7.32 -43.96 -22.76
N SER A 8 7.14 -43.72 -24.07
CA SER A 8 8.00 -42.78 -24.80
C SER A 8 7.87 -41.33 -24.32
N LEU A 9 6.67 -40.93 -23.88
CA LEU A 9 6.43 -39.60 -23.31
C LEU A 9 7.06 -39.47 -21.92
N HIS A 10 7.04 -40.54 -21.11
CA HIS A 10 7.75 -40.58 -19.83
C HIS A 10 9.26 -40.41 -20.02
N ASP A 11 9.86 -41.13 -20.95
CA ASP A 11 11.31 -41.06 -21.23
C ASP A 11 11.73 -39.67 -21.70
N HIS A 12 10.89 -39.00 -22.51
CA HIS A 12 11.15 -37.62 -22.93
C HIS A 12 11.10 -36.62 -21.77
N LEU A 13 10.18 -36.77 -20.82
CA LEU A 13 10.04 -35.87 -19.67
C LEU A 13 11.19 -36.03 -18.66
N SER A 14 11.67 -37.27 -18.46
CA SER A 14 12.80 -37.56 -17.56
C SER A 14 14.13 -37.05 -18.12
N GLU A 15 14.37 -37.13 -19.43
CA GLU A 15 15.52 -36.49 -20.07
C GLU A 15 15.48 -34.95 -19.95
N GLY A 16 14.30 -34.35 -20.10
CA GLY A 16 14.10 -32.91 -19.92
C GLY A 16 14.37 -32.41 -18.49
N MET A 17 14.13 -33.24 -17.47
CA MET A 17 14.50 -32.92 -16.08
C MET A 17 16.03 -32.84 -15.88
N SER A 18 16.79 -33.74 -16.50
CA SER A 18 18.26 -33.74 -16.37
C SER A 18 18.90 -32.51 -17.04
N ARG A 19 18.33 -32.03 -18.15
CA ARG A 19 18.75 -30.78 -18.82
C ARG A 19 18.39 -29.50 -18.05
N ARG A 20 17.36 -29.53 -17.20
CA ARG A 20 16.99 -28.41 -16.32
C ARG A 20 17.91 -28.22 -15.13
N GLY A 21 18.95 -29.05 -15.02
CA GLY A 21 20.03 -28.90 -14.07
C GLY A 21 19.60 -29.18 -12.63
N ARG A 22 20.56 -29.67 -11.84
CA ARG A 22 20.50 -29.74 -10.37
C ARG A 22 20.46 -28.34 -9.72
N ARG A 23 19.63 -27.42 -10.20
CA ARG A 23 19.32 -26.15 -9.55
C ARG A 23 18.00 -26.28 -8.80
N GLY A 24 17.95 -27.27 -7.91
CA GLY A 24 17.13 -27.16 -6.71
C GLY A 24 17.73 -26.05 -5.86
N GLY A 25 17.12 -24.87 -5.89
CA GLY A 25 17.54 -23.72 -5.11
C GLY A 25 17.32 -22.42 -5.85
N LEU A 26 16.19 -21.76 -5.57
CA LEU A 26 16.08 -20.32 -5.73
C LEU A 26 17.33 -19.70 -5.09
N GLY A 27 18.23 -19.16 -5.90
CA GLY A 27 19.50 -18.62 -5.44
C GLY A 27 19.27 -17.58 -4.36
N ARG A 28 19.65 -17.90 -3.12
CA ARG A 28 19.73 -16.94 -2.04
C ARG A 28 20.79 -15.92 -2.42
N VAL A 29 20.37 -14.73 -2.86
CA VAL A 29 21.28 -13.60 -3.09
C VAL A 29 21.87 -13.22 -1.73
N LYS A 30 23.15 -13.53 -1.49
CA LYS A 30 23.90 -12.99 -0.36
C LYS A 30 24.23 -11.52 -0.66
N GLY A 31 23.25 -10.64 -0.50
CA GLY A 31 23.50 -9.23 -0.25
C GLY A 31 23.71 -9.08 1.26
N THR A 32 24.89 -8.65 1.67
CA THR A 32 25.18 -8.21 3.03
C THR A 32 24.18 -7.09 3.41
N PRO A 33 23.40 -7.19 4.49
CA PRO A 33 22.71 -6.02 5.04
C PRO A 33 23.76 -5.21 5.81
N GLY A 34 24.64 -4.55 5.06
CA GLY A 34 25.60 -3.60 5.56
C GLY A 34 24.88 -2.30 5.88
N THR A 35 24.59 -2.11 7.16
CA THR A 35 24.45 -0.86 7.89
C THR A 35 25.16 0.32 7.19
N THR A 36 24.43 1.11 6.40
CA THR A 36 24.52 2.58 6.27
C THR A 36 23.82 3.05 4.99
N ALA A 37 23.02 4.11 5.11
CA ALA A 37 22.49 4.93 4.03
C ALA A 37 21.40 4.34 3.12
N VAL A 38 20.17 4.22 3.65
CA VAL A 38 19.03 4.81 2.92
C VAL A 38 18.76 6.17 3.57
N LEU A 39 19.68 7.09 3.27
CA LEU A 39 19.39 8.51 3.24
C LEU A 39 18.09 8.71 2.46
N ARG A 40 17.25 9.62 2.95
CA ARG A 40 16.15 10.24 2.21
C ARG A 40 16.61 10.57 0.77
N THR A 41 16.35 9.69 -0.19
CA THR A 41 16.47 10.04 -1.60
C THR A 41 15.24 10.84 -1.96
N LYS A 42 15.50 12.12 -2.17
CA LYS A 42 14.65 13.11 -2.82
C LYS A 42 13.89 12.49 -3.99
N ARG A 43 12.69 13.05 -4.24
CA ARG A 43 11.87 12.88 -5.44
C ARG A 43 12.72 12.45 -6.64
N PHE A 44 12.60 11.18 -7.02
CA PHE A 44 13.08 10.69 -8.31
C PHE A 44 12.12 11.23 -9.37
N GLU A 45 12.36 12.47 -9.79
CA GLU A 45 11.90 12.95 -11.09
C GLU A 45 12.69 12.20 -12.17
N ASP A 46 11.99 11.38 -12.96
CA ASP A 46 12.08 11.29 -14.43
C ASP A 46 13.44 11.03 -15.13
N GLN A 47 14.45 10.40 -14.51
CA GLN A 47 15.75 10.27 -15.21
C GLN A 47 16.14 8.92 -15.84
N HIS A 48 15.38 7.82 -15.71
CA HIS A 48 15.81 6.55 -16.34
C HIS A 48 14.68 5.60 -16.78
N MET A 49 13.54 6.11 -17.23
CA MET A 49 12.60 5.26 -17.97
C MET A 49 12.93 5.37 -19.47
N PRO A 50 13.23 4.27 -20.18
CA PRO A 50 13.45 4.34 -21.62
C PRO A 50 12.21 4.95 -22.29
N ASP A 51 12.40 5.97 -23.13
CA ASP A 51 11.33 6.68 -23.85
C ASP A 51 10.73 5.75 -24.93
N ASN A 52 10.06 4.71 -24.46
CA ASN A 52 9.42 3.70 -25.26
C ASN A 52 8.02 4.22 -25.64
N ARG A 53 7.76 4.27 -26.94
CA ARG A 53 6.48 4.72 -27.53
C ARG A 53 5.25 4.01 -26.93
N LEU A 54 5.43 2.79 -26.43
CA LEU A 54 4.42 1.99 -25.75
C LEU A 54 3.97 2.58 -24.39
N TYR A 55 4.83 3.32 -23.69
CA TYR A 55 4.54 3.85 -22.34
C TYR A 55 4.12 5.32 -22.32
N ARG A 56 4.27 6.07 -23.43
CA ARG A 56 3.83 7.48 -23.52
C ARG A 56 2.33 7.69 -23.29
N GLY A 57 1.51 6.66 -23.53
CA GLY A 57 0.06 6.69 -23.28
C GLY A 57 -0.35 6.14 -21.91
N PHE A 58 0.58 5.52 -21.17
CA PHE A 58 0.29 5.02 -19.84
C PHE A 58 0.37 6.17 -18.84
N VAL A 59 -0.75 6.88 -18.71
CA VAL A 59 -0.99 7.66 -17.49
C VAL A 59 -1.02 6.65 -16.36
N ARG A 60 -0.20 6.86 -15.33
CA ARG A 60 -0.26 6.08 -14.09
C ARG A 60 -1.70 6.19 -13.57
N GLY A 61 -2.50 5.16 -13.79
CA GLY A 61 -3.88 5.12 -13.32
C GLY A 61 -3.92 5.40 -11.82
N GLY A 62 -5.03 5.97 -11.34
CA GLY A 62 -5.22 6.16 -9.91
C GLY A 62 -4.95 4.84 -9.21
N VAL A 63 -3.87 4.79 -8.41
CA VAL A 63 -3.59 3.60 -7.61
C VAL A 63 -4.84 3.40 -6.76
N LEU A 64 -5.44 2.21 -6.77
CA LEU A 64 -6.32 1.72 -5.71
C LEU A 64 -5.48 1.62 -4.43
N GLY A 65 -4.97 2.77 -4.00
CA GLY A 65 -4.14 2.94 -2.84
C GLY A 65 -5.06 3.04 -1.65
N LYS A 66 -4.57 2.53 -0.52
CA LYS A 66 -5.14 2.76 0.80
C LYS A 66 -5.74 4.16 0.87
N ARG A 67 -7.03 4.25 1.17
CA ARG A 67 -7.75 5.52 1.24
C ARG A 67 -6.97 6.44 2.17
N ARG A 68 -6.78 7.71 1.79
CA ARG A 68 -6.04 8.66 2.64
C ARG A 68 -6.87 9.02 3.87
N LEU A 69 -6.21 9.19 5.02
CA LEU A 69 -6.83 9.60 6.28
C LEU A 69 -7.66 10.87 6.12
N ASP A 70 -7.16 11.84 5.35
CA ASP A 70 -7.82 13.11 5.07
C ASP A 70 -9.25 12.91 4.53
N ARG A 71 -9.43 11.96 3.61
CA ARG A 71 -10.75 11.64 3.03
C ARG A 71 -11.68 10.98 4.05
N ILE A 72 -11.14 10.18 4.97
CA ILE A 72 -11.94 9.57 6.04
C ILE A 72 -12.40 10.64 7.02
N ILE A 73 -11.53 11.61 7.35
CA ILE A 73 -11.90 12.73 8.22
C ILE A 73 -13.02 13.56 7.59
N GLU A 74 -12.90 13.87 6.30
CA GLU A 74 -13.95 14.59 5.55
C GLU A 74 -15.28 13.83 5.57
N ASP A 75 -15.28 12.53 5.22
CA ASP A 75 -16.46 11.68 5.28
C ASP A 75 -17.14 11.67 6.65
N VAL A 76 -16.35 11.55 7.72
CA VAL A 76 -16.87 11.50 9.10
C VAL A 76 -17.48 12.85 9.48
N LEU A 77 -16.87 13.96 9.07
CA LEU A 77 -17.41 15.30 9.30
C LEU A 77 -18.63 15.61 8.43
N ASP A 78 -18.68 15.11 7.20
CA ASP A 78 -19.82 15.28 6.29
C ASP A 78 -21.07 14.58 6.83
N LYS A 79 -20.91 13.38 7.42
CA LYS A 79 -21.99 12.67 8.11
C LYS A 79 -22.58 13.43 9.31
N GLN A 80 -21.90 14.47 9.80
CA GLN A 80 -22.34 15.25 10.95
C GLN A 80 -23.12 16.52 10.56
N GLU A 81 -23.36 16.77 9.27
CA GLU A 81 -24.19 17.89 8.79
C GLU A 81 -23.79 19.25 9.39
N GLY A 82 -22.47 19.50 9.52
CA GLY A 82 -21.95 20.76 10.09
C GLY A 82 -22.04 20.87 11.62
N LYS A 83 -22.51 19.84 12.32
CA LYS A 83 -22.43 19.79 13.80
C LYS A 83 -20.98 19.68 14.25
N LYS A 84 -20.70 20.37 15.36
CA LYS A 84 -19.39 20.37 16.01
C LYS A 84 -19.16 19.04 16.72
N MET A 85 -18.06 18.37 16.39
CA MET A 85 -17.68 17.09 16.99
C MET A 85 -16.47 17.24 17.92
N PRO A 86 -16.46 16.64 19.12
CA PRO A 86 -15.29 16.62 19.98
C PRO A 86 -14.19 15.72 19.41
N TRP A 87 -12.93 16.10 19.62
CA TRP A 87 -11.76 15.41 19.05
C TRP A 87 -11.71 13.92 19.38
N LYS A 88 -12.11 13.55 20.61
CA LYS A 88 -12.14 12.16 21.05
C LYS A 88 -13.14 11.31 20.25
N ALA A 89 -14.29 11.88 19.89
CA ALA A 89 -15.29 11.18 19.07
C ALA A 89 -14.80 11.04 17.63
N LEU A 90 -14.26 12.11 17.06
CA LEU A 90 -13.69 12.10 15.71
C LEU A 90 -12.59 11.03 15.56
N ARG A 91 -11.68 10.96 16.54
CA ARG A 91 -10.60 9.97 16.57
C ARG A 91 -11.14 8.54 16.55
N ARG A 92 -12.15 8.23 17.35
CA ARG A 92 -12.75 6.88 17.42
C ARG A 92 -13.40 6.48 16.11
N GLU A 93 -14.22 7.36 15.53
CA GLU A 93 -14.92 7.09 14.26
C GLU A 93 -13.93 6.95 13.09
N CYS A 94 -12.94 7.84 13.00
CA CYS A 94 -11.93 7.77 11.95
C CYS A 94 -11.07 6.49 12.05
N VAL A 95 -10.66 6.09 13.27
CA VAL A 95 -9.92 4.83 13.47
C VAL A 95 -10.78 3.63 13.10
N LYS A 96 -12.06 3.61 13.51
CA LYS A 96 -13.00 2.53 13.17
C LYS A 96 -13.15 2.40 11.65
N GLN A 97 -13.36 3.52 10.95
CA GLN A 97 -13.51 3.52 9.50
C GLN A 97 -12.19 3.16 8.79
N TRP A 98 -11.05 3.64 9.30
CA TRP A 98 -9.72 3.25 8.81
C TRP A 98 -9.48 1.75 8.91
N ARG A 99 -9.87 1.11 10.01
CA ARG A 99 -9.69 -0.34 10.23
C ARG A 99 -10.53 -1.20 9.31
N ILE A 100 -11.76 -0.78 9.02
CA ILE A 100 -12.63 -1.46 8.07
C ILE A 100 -11.99 -1.44 6.68
N GLU A 101 -11.43 -0.30 6.27
CA GLU A 101 -10.84 -0.12 4.94
C GLU A 101 -9.40 -0.66 4.83
N ASN A 102 -8.67 -0.76 5.95
CA ASN A 102 -7.26 -1.15 6.01
C ASN A 102 -7.02 -2.26 7.03
N MET A 103 -7.69 -3.41 6.84
CA MET A 103 -7.57 -4.55 7.76
C MET A 103 -6.13 -5.11 7.88
N ALA A 104 -5.32 -4.98 6.84
CA ALA A 104 -3.93 -5.45 6.80
C ALA A 104 -2.91 -4.45 7.37
N ASP A 105 -3.35 -3.37 8.02
CA ASP A 105 -2.46 -2.35 8.58
C ASP A 105 -1.99 -2.74 9.99
N GLU A 106 -0.69 -2.93 10.16
CA GLU A 106 -0.05 -3.35 11.43
C GLU A 106 0.05 -2.23 12.47
N ARG A 107 -0.15 -0.97 12.05
CA ARG A 107 -0.08 0.19 12.97
C ARG A 107 -1.12 0.03 14.08
N THR A 108 -0.84 0.52 15.29
CA THR A 108 -1.78 0.45 16.42
C THR A 108 -2.90 1.50 16.30
N ASP A 109 -4.04 1.25 16.95
CA ASP A 109 -5.17 2.20 16.97
C ASP A 109 -4.77 3.56 17.53
N GLN A 110 -3.90 3.53 18.55
CA GLN A 110 -3.33 4.74 19.15
C GLN A 110 -2.59 5.57 18.10
N HIS A 111 -1.70 4.93 17.33
CA HIS A 111 -0.89 5.60 16.32
C HIS A 111 -1.74 6.14 15.18
N VAL A 112 -2.71 5.36 14.68
CA VAL A 112 -3.66 5.83 13.66
C VAL A 112 -4.46 7.01 14.18
N GLY A 113 -4.94 6.94 15.42
CA GLY A 113 -5.68 8.03 16.04
C GLY A 113 -4.86 9.30 16.24
N ASP A 114 -3.56 9.18 16.51
CA ASP A 114 -2.67 10.34 16.62
C ASP A 114 -2.42 10.96 15.24
N LEU A 115 -2.24 10.12 14.21
CA LEU A 115 -2.15 10.58 12.83
C LEU A 115 -3.40 11.35 12.41
N VAL A 116 -4.61 10.85 12.73
CA VAL A 116 -5.88 11.54 12.47
C VAL A 116 -5.82 12.98 12.96
N LEU A 117 -5.41 13.20 14.22
CA LEU A 117 -5.36 14.54 14.81
C LEU A 117 -4.36 15.47 14.10
N THR A 118 -3.22 14.94 13.65
CA THR A 118 -2.23 15.72 12.90
C THR A 118 -2.65 16.06 11.48
N THR A 119 -3.53 15.25 10.87
CA THR A 119 -4.02 15.45 9.51
C THR A 119 -5.24 16.37 9.42
N ILE A 120 -5.87 16.75 10.54
CA ILE A 120 -7.03 17.65 10.52
C ILE A 120 -6.61 19.03 10.00
N PRO A 121 -7.24 19.55 8.92
CA PRO A 121 -6.98 20.90 8.44
C PRO A 121 -7.26 21.95 9.52
N ALA A 122 -6.36 22.92 9.65
CA ALA A 122 -6.52 24.02 10.61
C ALA A 122 -7.80 24.86 10.37
N THR A 123 -8.34 24.82 9.15
CA THR A 123 -9.60 25.47 8.77
C THR A 123 -10.81 24.89 9.51
N TYR A 124 -10.77 23.62 9.90
CA TYR A 124 -11.85 22.90 10.58
C TYR A 124 -11.77 22.99 12.11
N LEU A 125 -10.66 23.52 12.64
CA LEU A 125 -10.44 23.66 14.08
C LEU A 125 -11.07 24.95 14.60
N SER A 126 -11.71 24.84 15.77
CA SER A 126 -12.16 26.02 16.51
C SER A 126 -10.99 26.66 17.27
N LYS A 127 -10.85 27.99 17.20
CA LYS A 127 -9.81 28.74 17.94
C LYS A 127 -9.97 28.70 19.46
N LYS A 128 -11.17 28.39 19.95
CA LYS A 128 -11.55 28.53 21.36
C LYS A 128 -12.05 27.23 22.01
N SER A 129 -12.16 26.14 21.25
CA SER A 129 -12.76 24.90 21.77
C SER A 129 -12.14 23.65 21.13
N ASN A 130 -12.20 22.53 21.84
CA ASN A 130 -11.73 21.22 21.36
C ASN A 130 -12.74 20.55 20.41
N LEU A 131 -13.35 21.35 19.55
CA LEU A 131 -14.38 20.94 18.61
C LEU A 131 -13.86 21.10 17.18
N VAL A 132 -14.22 20.14 16.33
CA VAL A 132 -13.95 20.15 14.89
C VAL A 132 -15.28 20.25 14.16
N SER A 133 -15.34 21.08 13.13
CA SER A 133 -16.47 21.12 12.19
C SER A 133 -15.94 21.50 10.81
N LYS A 134 -16.43 20.82 9.78
CA LYS A 134 -16.28 21.29 8.41
C LYS A 134 -17.08 22.60 8.26
N LYS A 135 -16.43 23.63 7.71
CA LYS A 135 -17.07 24.92 7.45
C LYS A 135 -17.73 24.94 6.08
#